data_AF-A0A258LMU8-F1
#
_entry.id   AF-A0A258LMU8-F1
#
_cell.length_a   1.000
_cell.length_b   1.000
_cell.length_c   1.000
_cell.angle_alpha   90.00
_cell.angle_beta   90.00
_cell.angle_gamma   90.00
#
_symmetry.space_group_name_H-M   'P 1'
#
loop_
_entity.id
_entity.type
_entity.pdbx_description
1 polymer ?
#
loop_
_entity_poly.entity_id
_entity_poly.type
_entity_poly.pdbx_seq_one_letter_code
_entity_poly.pdbx_strand_id
1 'polypeptide(L)' 'MPPFLLAAAGVLGAAALVKLIARESRRVSAQVDAHRARADDGKDAPEPAGVKLERDPVTGAYRPRADA' A
#
# COMPACT_ATOMS: atom_id res chain seq x y z
N MET A 1 17.81 20.62 -36.00
CA MET A 1 16.91 20.68 -34.82
C MET A 1 17.69 21.32 -33.68
N PRO A 2 17.29 22.51 -33.20
CA PRO A 2 17.91 23.13 -32.03
C PRO A 2 17.91 22.12 -30.85
N PRO A 3 19.06 21.81 -30.24
CA PRO A 3 19.18 20.76 -29.22
C PRO A 3 18.27 21.00 -28.01
N PHE A 4 17.98 22.27 -27.71
CA PHE A 4 17.06 22.67 -26.65
C PHE A 4 15.62 22.18 -26.85
N LEU A 5 15.15 22.10 -28.11
CA LEU A 5 13.80 21.63 -28.40
C LEU A 5 13.67 20.12 -28.15
N LEU A 6 14.71 19.35 -28.47
CA LEU A 6 14.77 17.92 -28.17
C LEU A 6 14.77 17.67 -26.66
N ALA A 7 15.57 18.43 -25.91
CA ALA A 7 15.60 18.34 -24.45
C ALA A 7 14.24 18.70 -23.82
N ALA A 8 13.61 19.80 -24.28
CA ALA A 8 12.30 20.22 -23.80
C ALA A 8 11.20 19.17 -24.09
N ALA A 9 11.20 18.60 -25.30
CA ALA A 9 10.28 17.52 -25.66
C ALA A 9 10.48 16.27 -24.78
N GLY A 10 11.74 15.92 -24.49
CA GLY A 10 12.07 14.82 -23.58
C GLY A 10 11.53 15.03 -22.17
N VAL A 11 11.73 16.22 -21.59
CA VAL A 11 11.22 16.56 -20.25
C VAL A 11 9.69 16.54 -20.22
N LEU A 12 9.04 17.14 -21.23
CA LEU A 12 7.58 17.14 -21.33
C LEU A 12 7.01 15.72 -21.47
N GLY A 13 7.64 14.88 -22.29
CA GLY A 13 7.26 13.47 -22.44
C GLY A 13 7.41 12.68 -21.13
N ALA A 14 8.52 12.85 -20.43
CA ALA A 14 8.75 12.20 -19.14
C ALA A 14 7.72 12.64 -18.09
N ALA A 15 7.43 13.94 -18.00
CA ALA A 15 6.43 14.46 -17.06
C ALA A 15 5.02 13.93 -17.34
N ALA A 16 4.64 13.81 -18.62
CA ALA A 16 3.37 13.24 -19.02
C ALA A 16 3.24 11.75 -18.63
N LEU A 17 4.30 10.97 -18.84
CA LEU A 17 4.36 9.56 -18.44
C LEU A 17 4.27 9.38 -16.93
N VAL A 18 5.02 10.17 -16.15
CA VAL A 18 4.95 10.14 -14.68
C VAL A 18 3.53 10.46 -14.19
N LYS A 19 2.88 11.48 -14.77
CA LYS A 19 1.50 11.83 -14.44
C LYS A 19 0.51 10.72 -14.77
N LEU A 20 0.69 10.04 -15.90
CA LEU A 20 -0.14 8.91 -16.30
C LEU A 20 0.02 7.72 -15.34
N ILE A 21 1.27 7.36 -15.02
CA ILE A 21 1.58 6.28 -14.08
C ILE A 21 1.01 6.61 -12.69
N ALA A 22 1.20 7.83 -12.19
CA ALA A 22 0.66 8.25 -10.91
C ALA A 22 -0.88 8.19 -10.89
N ARG A 23 -1.54 8.55 -12.00
CA ARG A 23 -3.00 8.49 -12.11
C ARG A 23 -3.51 7.05 -12.08
N GLU A 24 -2.90 6.16 -12.84
CA GLU A 24 -3.30 4.75 -12.85
C GLU A 24 -2.93 4.04 -11.55
N SER A 25 -1.77 4.37 -10.98
CA SER A 25 -1.37 3.91 -9.65
C SER A 25 -2.37 4.34 -8.59
N ARG A 26 -2.83 5.61 -8.59
CA ARG A 26 -3.90 6.05 -7.67
C ARG A 26 -5.23 5.34 -7.90
N ARG A 27 -5.57 5.05 -9.16
CA ARG A 27 -6.80 4.31 -9.51
C ARG A 27 -6.78 2.88 -8.97
N VAL A 28 -5.62 2.21 -9.04
CA VAL A 28 -5.42 0.87 -8.49
C VAL A 28 -5.29 0.90 -6.96
N SER A 29 -4.51 1.85 -6.44
CA SER A 29 -4.26 2.02 -5.01
C SER A 29 -5.47 2.53 -4.22
N ALA A 30 -6.54 3.02 -4.87
CA ALA A 30 -7.77 3.40 -4.19
C ALA A 30 -8.35 2.26 -3.33
N GLN A 31 -8.10 1.01 -3.69
CA GLN A 31 -8.49 -0.15 -2.89
C GLN A 31 -7.60 -0.34 -1.65
N VAL A 32 -6.30 -0.07 -1.76
CA VAL A 32 -5.33 -0.18 -0.65
C VAL A 32 -5.43 1.03 0.30
N ASP A 33 -5.62 2.23 -0.25
CA ASP A 33 -5.81 3.46 0.52
C ASP A 33 -7.13 3.43 1.31
N ALA A 34 -8.18 2.77 0.82
CA ALA A 34 -9.39 2.55 1.61
C ALA A 34 -9.15 1.66 2.84
N HIS A 35 -8.27 0.66 2.73
CA HIS A 35 -7.85 -0.16 3.88
C HIS A 35 -6.92 0.61 4.83
N ARG A 36 -6.04 1.46 4.30
CA ARG A 36 -5.12 2.28 5.09
C ARG A 36 -5.84 3.42 5.81
N ALA A 37 -6.78 4.10 5.16
CA ALA A 37 -7.63 5.12 5.77
C ALA A 37 -8.50 4.52 6.88
N ARG A 38 -9.07 3.33 6.67
CA ARG A 38 -9.79 2.59 7.73
C ARG A 38 -8.87 2.16 8.89
N ALA A 39 -7.59 1.90 8.64
CA ALA A 39 -6.61 1.59 9.68
C ALA A 39 -6.17 2.85 10.46
N ASP A 40 -6.07 4.01 9.80
CA ASP A 40 -5.77 5.29 10.47
C ASP A 40 -6.99 5.85 11.24
N ASP A 41 -8.21 5.69 10.73
CA ASP A 41 -9.46 5.98 11.46
C ASP A 41 -9.67 5.03 12.66
N GLY A 42 -8.94 3.91 12.68
CA GLY A 42 -8.94 2.91 13.76
C GLY A 42 -7.96 3.19 14.90
N LYS A 43 -7.20 4.30 14.89
CA LYS A 43 -6.28 4.63 15.99
C LYS A 43 -6.98 4.85 17.35
N ASP A 44 -8.27 5.18 17.33
CA ASP A 44 -9.11 5.32 18.52
C ASP A 44 -10.17 4.21 18.64
N ALA A 45 -10.21 3.27 17.70
CA ALA A 45 -11.04 2.07 17.81
C ALA A 45 -10.20 0.97 18.45
N PRO A 46 -10.67 0.29 19.52
CA PRO A 46 -9.97 -0.89 20.01
C PRO A 46 -9.89 -1.90 18.85
N GLU A 47 -8.68 -2.21 18.39
CA GLU A 47 -8.46 -3.32 17.45
C GLU A 47 -9.25 -4.53 17.98
N PRO A 48 -10.05 -5.22 17.14
CA PRO A 48 -10.66 -6.46 17.57
C PRO A 48 -9.52 -7.35 18.03
N ALA A 49 -9.49 -7.69 19.32
CA ALA A 49 -8.36 -8.38 19.95
C ALA A 49 -8.00 -9.61 19.10
N GLY A 50 -6.98 -9.45 18.26
CA GLY A 50 -6.57 -10.50 17.34
C GLY A 50 -6.17 -11.69 18.18
N VAL A 51 -6.77 -12.84 17.93
CA VAL A 51 -6.46 -14.04 18.70
C VAL A 51 -4.97 -14.34 18.51
N LYS A 52 -4.19 -14.21 19.59
CA LYS A 52 -2.75 -14.41 19.54
C LYS A 52 -2.46 -15.82 19.06
N LEU A 53 -1.75 -15.97 17.94
CA LEU A 53 -1.32 -17.27 17.46
C LEU A 53 -0.01 -17.65 18.14
N GLU A 54 0.05 -18.83 18.74
CA GLU A 54 1.26 -19.39 19.33
C GLU A 54 1.75 -20.59 18.51
N ARG A 55 3.07 -20.70 18.39
CA ARG A 55 3.70 -21.77 17.61
C ARG A 55 3.73 -23.05 18.43
N ASP A 56 3.10 -24.11 17.92
CA ASP A 56 3.18 -25.45 18.49
C ASP A 56 4.64 -25.97 18.37
N PRO A 57 5.31 -26.30 19.48
CA PRO A 57 6.70 -26.75 19.44
C PRO A 57 6.86 -28.16 18.85
N VAL A 58 5.80 -28.98 18.85
CA VAL A 58 5.82 -30.37 18.37
C VAL A 58 5.53 -30.42 16.87
N THR A 59 4.54 -29.65 16.39
CA THR A 59 4.13 -29.68 14.99
C THR A 59 4.63 -28.51 14.16
N GLY A 60 5.09 -27.43 14.81
CA GLY A 60 5.49 -26.18 14.17
C GLY A 60 4.32 -25.34 13.64
N ALA A 61 3.08 -25.82 13.76
CA ALA A 61 1.89 -25.12 13.32
C ALA A 61 1.52 -23.98 14.28
N TYR A 62 1.03 -22.86 13.74
CA TYR A 62 0.49 -21.77 14.55
C TYR A 62 -0.94 -22.10 14.95
N ARG A 63 -1.22 -22.12 16.25
CA ARG A 63 -2.55 -22.35 16.81
C ARG A 63 -3.02 -21.13 17.61
N PRO A 64 -4.32 -20.84 17.64
CA PRO A 64 -4.88 -19.85 18.55
C PRO A 64 -4.49 -20.17 19.99
N ARG A 65 -3.86 -19.21 20.68
CA ARG A 65 -3.61 -19.27 22.12
C ARG A 65 -4.93 -19.01 22.81
N ALA A 66 -5.54 -20.07 23.34
CA ALA A 66 -6.74 -19.97 24.14
C ALA A 66 -6.38 -19.50 25.56
N ASP A 67 -6.11 -18.19 25.72
CA ASP A 67 -6.02 -17.58 27.04
C ASP A 67 -7.10 -16.49 27.19
N ALA A 68 -8.06 -16.80 28.07
CA ALA A 68 -9.21 -16.03 28.63
C ALA A 68 -10.52 -15.99 27.82
#